data_AF-A0A1F6LU94-F1
#
_entry.id   AF-A0A1F6LU94-F1
#
_cell.length_a   1.000
_cell.length_b   1.000
_cell.length_c   1.000
_cell.angle_alpha   90.00
_cell.angle_beta   90.00
_cell.angle_gamma   90.00
#
_symmetry.space_group_name_H-M   'P 1'
#
loop_
_entity.id
_entity.type
_entity.pdbx_description
1 polymer ?
#
loop_
_entity_poly.entity_id
_entity_poly.type
_entity_poly.pdbx_seq_one_letter_code
_entity_poly.pdbx_strand_id
1 'polypeptide(L)' 'MGSFSCPHFDIALDHCLLLDTACVPGRAGCVLRSTSKFLIPAEERMQSKPDTGRAKHRGNRKGAAKSKKWIGLTDFLKEK' A
#
# COMPACT_ATOMS: atom_id res chain seq x y z
N MET A 1 11.44 -15.57 20.15
CA MET A 1 10.61 -14.34 20.03
C MET A 1 10.26 -14.12 18.57
N GLY A 2 8.98 -13.99 18.22
CA GLY A 2 8.55 -13.66 16.85
C GLY A 2 8.67 -12.16 16.57
N SER A 3 9.08 -11.80 15.35
CA SER A 3 9.00 -10.43 14.87
C SER A 3 7.53 -10.06 14.60
N PHE A 4 7.08 -8.94 15.16
CA PHE A 4 5.76 -8.41 14.86
C PHE A 4 5.81 -7.68 13.51
N SER A 5 4.95 -8.08 12.57
CA SER A 5 4.79 -7.39 11.29
C SER A 5 3.35 -6.86 11.18
N CYS A 6 3.22 -5.55 10.98
CA CYS A 6 1.91 -4.91 10.83
C CYS A 6 1.43 -5.05 9.38
N PRO A 7 0.24 -5.65 9.12
CA PRO A 7 -0.27 -5.82 7.76
C PRO A 7 -0.67 -4.49 7.09
N HIS A 8 -0.81 -3.42 7.87
CA HIS A 8 -1.17 -2.09 7.36
C HIS A 8 0.03 -1.16 7.18
N PHE A 9 1.25 -1.65 7.42
CA PHE A 9 2.45 -0.85 7.25
C PHE A 9 3.01 -0.99 5.84
N ASP A 10 3.08 0.12 5.11
CA ASP A 10 3.80 0.22 3.85
C ASP A 10 5.24 0.67 4.11
N ILE A 11 6.18 -0.26 3.93
CA ILE A 11 7.61 -0.04 4.13
C ILE A 11 8.16 0.98 3.12
N ALA A 12 7.66 0.99 1.89
CA ALA A 12 8.19 1.86 0.84
C ALA A 12 7.88 3.34 1.10
N LEU A 13 6.74 3.61 1.75
CA LEU A 13 6.22 4.95 1.96
C LEU A 13 6.26 5.41 3.43
N ASP A 14 6.72 4.55 4.35
CA ASP A 14 6.60 4.74 5.80
C ASP A 14 5.17 5.19 6.21
N HIS A 15 4.18 4.49 5.65
CA HIS A 15 2.79 4.91 5.63
C HIS A 15 1.86 3.82 6.18
N CYS A 16 0.70 4.24 6.68
CA CYS A 16 -0.29 3.34 7.22
C CYS A 16 -1.50 3.25 6.31
N LEU A 17 -1.64 2.10 5.64
CA LEU A 17 -2.70 1.82 4.68
C LEU A 17 -4.11 1.88 5.27
N LEU A 18 -4.24 1.63 6.58
CA LEU A 18 -5.54 1.65 7.27
C LEU A 18 -6.07 3.07 7.48
N LEU A 19 -5.18 3.99 7.85
CA LEU A 19 -5.56 5.37 8.19
C LEU A 19 -5.25 6.36 7.08
N ASP A 20 -4.57 5.91 6.03
CA ASP A 20 -4.13 6.72 4.89
C ASP A 20 -3.24 7.91 5.29
N THR A 21 -2.47 7.75 6.37
CA THR A 21 -1.54 8.78 6.91
C THR A 21 -0.13 8.23 7.13
N ALA A 22 0.82 9.12 7.41
CA ALA A 22 2.15 8.74 7.89
C ALA A 22 2.09 7.69 9.03
N CYS A 23 2.97 6.68 8.97
CA CYS A 23 3.01 5.65 9.99
C CYS A 23 3.63 6.21 11.28
N VAL A 24 2.81 6.26 12.34
CA VAL A 24 3.26 6.55 13.71
C VAL A 24 2.84 5.40 14.63
N PRO A 25 3.79 4.59 15.14
CA PRO A 25 3.51 3.51 16.09
C PRO A 25 2.91 4.03 17.39
N GLY A 26 1.88 3.34 17.89
CA GLY A 26 1.24 3.67 19.18
C GLY A 26 0.16 4.76 19.12
N ARG A 27 -0.12 5.36 17.95
CA ARG A 27 -1.21 6.34 17.81
C ARG A 27 -2.60 5.72 17.98
N ALA A 28 -3.62 6.56 18.14
CA ALA A 28 -5.02 6.11 18.12
C ALA A 28 -5.32 5.26 16.86
N GLY A 29 -5.86 4.06 17.04
CA GLY A 29 -6.12 3.10 15.95
C GLY A 29 -4.92 2.22 15.56
N CYS A 30 -3.74 2.42 16.15
CA CYS A 30 -2.60 1.53 15.96
C CYS A 30 -2.70 0.29 16.86
N VAL A 31 -2.47 -0.90 16.28
CA VAL A 31 -2.38 -2.18 16.99
C VAL A 31 -1.35 -2.20 18.14
N LEU A 32 -0.33 -1.34 18.06
CA LEU A 32 0.73 -1.24 19.06
C LEU A 32 0.37 -0.37 20.28
N ARG A 33 -0.78 0.32 20.26
CA ARG A 33 -1.20 1.26 21.30
C ARG A 33 -1.33 0.62 22.68
N SER A 34 -1.77 -0.63 22.75
CA SER A 34 -1.96 -1.37 24.01
C SER A 34 -0.77 -2.25 24.40
N THR A 35 0.07 -2.63 23.44
CA THR A 35 1.13 -3.64 23.64
C THR A 35 2.50 -3.03 23.88
N SER A 36 2.72 -1.77 23.47
CA SER A 36 4.03 -1.13 23.57
C SER A 36 3.92 0.28 24.13
N LYS A 37 4.82 0.60 25.07
CA LYS A 37 4.98 1.96 25.61
C LYS A 37 6.18 2.60 24.95
N PHE A 38 5.96 3.76 24.34
CA PHE A 38 7.02 4.57 23.74
C PHE A 38 7.44 5.67 24.73
N LEU A 39 8.71 6.06 24.68
CA LEU A 39 9.23 7.15 25.52
C LEU A 39 8.58 8.49 25.17
N ILE A 40 8.34 8.74 23.88
CA ILE A 40 7.67 9.95 23.38
C ILE A 40 6.25 9.56 22.93
N PRO A 41 5.20 10.26 23.39
CA PRO A 41 3.82 10.03 22.96
C PRO A 41 3.67 10.05 21.44
N ALA A 42 2.68 9.32 20.93
CA ALA A 42 2.44 9.27 19.49
C ALA A 42 1.96 10.62 18.96
N GLU A 43 1.20 11.34 19.77
CA GLU A 43 0.64 12.66 19.53
C GLU A 43 1.73 13.70 19.22
N GLU A 44 2.82 13.68 19.98
CA GLU A 44 3.97 14.57 19.76
C GLU A 44 4.73 14.19 18.48
N ARG A 45 4.93 12.90 18.22
CA ARG A 45 5.62 12.43 16.99
C ARG A 45 4.85 12.72 15.71
N MET A 46 3.51 12.78 15.78
CA MET A 46 2.66 13.15 14.65
C MET A 46 2.84 14.61 14.25
N GLN A 47 3.20 15.50 15.19
CA GLN A 47 3.44 16.92 14.88
C GLN A 47 4.71 17.13 14.05
N SER A 48 5.69 16.24 14.20
CA SER A 48 7.00 16.32 13.52
C SER A 48 6.97 15.70 12.11
N LYS A 49 5.99 14.83 11.82
CA LYS A 49 5.83 14.16 10.53
C LYS A 49 4.69 14.83 9.76
N PRO A 50 4.95 15.80 8.86
CA PRO A 50 3.91 16.28 7.98
C PRO A 50 3.34 15.11 7.16
N ASP A 51 2.02 15.07 6.98
CA ASP A 51 1.36 14.07 6.16
C ASP A 51 1.84 14.22 4.70
N THR A 52 2.86 13.45 4.32
CA THR A 52 3.36 13.39 2.94
C THR A 52 2.54 12.44 2.07
N GLY A 53 1.52 11.80 2.66
CA GLY A 53 0.94 10.53 2.22
C GLY A 53 -0.01 10.59 1.03
N ARG A 54 -0.30 11.76 0.44
CA ARG A 54 -1.37 11.87 -0.56
C ARG A 54 -1.06 12.45 -1.93
N ALA A 55 0.19 12.73 -2.29
CA ALA A 55 0.47 13.35 -3.58
C ALA A 55 0.81 12.39 -4.74
N LYS A 56 1.26 11.13 -4.53
CA LYS A 56 1.89 10.37 -5.64
C LYS A 56 1.35 8.97 -5.96
N HIS A 57 0.55 8.32 -5.11
CA HIS A 57 0.04 6.96 -5.39
C HIS A 57 -1.39 6.88 -5.98
N ARG A 58 -1.95 7.99 -6.48
CA ARG A 58 -3.14 7.96 -7.38
C ARG A 58 -2.78 7.77 -8.86
N GLY A 59 -1.55 7.40 -9.18
CA GLY A 59 -1.12 7.08 -10.54
C GLY A 59 -1.17 5.58 -10.81
N ASN A 60 -1.99 5.17 -11.77
CA ASN A 60 -1.90 3.90 -12.50
C ASN A 60 -2.68 2.68 -11.98
N ARG A 61 -4.00 2.82 -11.83
CA ARG A 61 -4.94 1.72 -12.09
C ARG A 61 -5.46 1.81 -13.54
N LYS A 62 -4.58 1.84 -14.54
CA LYS A 62 -5.00 1.47 -15.91
C LYS A 62 -4.82 -0.03 -16.04
N GLY A 63 -5.96 -0.71 -16.08
CA GLY A 63 -6.05 -2.17 -16.09
C GLY A 63 -5.18 -2.79 -17.17
N ALA A 64 -4.39 -3.77 -16.75
CA ALA A 64 -3.90 -4.83 -17.62
C ALA A 64 -5.10 -5.64 -18.12
N ALA A 65 -5.81 -5.10 -19.11
CA ALA A 65 -6.77 -5.84 -19.91
C ALA A 65 -5.97 -6.81 -20.82
N LYS A 66 -5.69 -7.98 -20.24
CA LYS A 66 -5.57 -9.30 -20.88
C LYS A 66 -5.06 -9.32 -22.32
N SER A 67 -3.78 -9.70 -22.41
CA SER A 67 -3.25 -10.66 -23.37
C SER A 67 -4.29 -11.72 -23.78
N LYS A 68 -4.77 -11.66 -25.03
CA LYS A 68 -5.32 -12.79 -25.82
C LYS A 68 -5.24 -12.45 -27.31
N LYS A 69 -4.06 -12.61 -27.94
CA LYS A 69 -3.95 -12.70 -29.42
C LYS A 69 -3.30 -14.03 -29.79
N TRP A 70 -4.07 -15.10 -29.63
CA TRP A 70 -3.79 -16.43 -30.18
C TRP A 70 -5.12 -17.02 -30.66
N ILE A 71 -5.40 -16.78 -31.94
CA ILE A 71 -6.34 -17.50 -32.82
C ILE A 71 -6.11 -16.88 -34.21
N GLY A 72 -5.86 -17.59 -35.29
CA GLY A 72 -5.67 -19.02 -35.49
C GLY A 72 -4.95 -19.19 -36.82
N LEU A 73 -3.95 -20.06 -36.82
CA LEU A 73 -3.34 -20.63 -38.01
C LEU A 73 -4.32 -21.65 -38.61
N THR A 74 -5.36 -21.20 -39.32
CA THR A 74 -6.13 -21.98 -40.33
C THR A 74 -7.18 -21.08 -40.98
N ASP A 75 -7.51 -21.39 -42.24
CA ASP A 75 -8.55 -20.80 -43.10
C ASP A 75 -8.17 -19.57 -43.93
N PHE A 76 -7.57 -19.78 -45.11
CA PHE A 76 -8.24 -19.43 -46.39
C PHE A 76 -7.46 -19.98 -47.60
N LEU A 77 -7.65 -21.27 -47.86
CA LEU A 77 -7.24 -21.96 -49.08
C LEU A 77 -8.51 -22.15 -49.94
N LYS A 78 -9.03 -21.06 -50.51
CA LYS A 78 -10.16 -21.04 -51.46
C LYS A 78 -10.29 -19.57 -51.87
N GLU A 79 -9.93 -19.12 -53.05
CA GLU A 79 -10.75 -19.19 -54.24
C GLU A 79 -9.91 -18.61 -55.39
N LYS A 80 -9.72 -19.45 -56.42
CA LYS A 80 -9.47 -19.14 -57.83
C LYS A 80 -8.48 -18.04 -58.23
#